data_AF-A0A484DJC5-F1
#
_entry.id   AF-A0A484DJC5-F1
#
_cell.length_a   1.000
_cell.length_b   1.000
_cell.length_c   1.000
_cell.angle_alpha   90.00
_cell.angle_beta   90.00
_cell.angle_gamma   90.00
#
_symmetry.space_group_name_H-M   'P 1'
#
loop_
_entity.id
_entity.type
_entity.pdbx_description
1 polymer ?
#
loop_
_entity_poly.entity_id
_entity_poly.type
_entity_poly.pdbx_seq_one_letter_code
_entity_poly.pdbx_strand_id
1 'polypeptide(L)'
;MLCIPKGERPQLDDIKGDAAGLTELKRLMKRCWDHKPEQRPRALECTTETEKLFKIHKHAISNAVYEVLMKLDQKKEDGMAAGAGDQIAEASGLYS
;
A
#
# COMPACT_ATOMS: atom_id res chain seq x y z
N MET A 1 -19.06 3.80 4.14
CA MET A 1 -17.99 4.31 3.25
C MET A 1 -17.00 5.05 4.15
N LEU A 2 -15.78 4.53 4.33
CA LEU A 2 -14.76 5.18 5.16
C LEU A 2 -14.28 6.45 4.43
N CYS A 3 -14.67 7.63 4.91
CA CYS A 3 -14.24 8.92 4.40
C CYS A 3 -12.83 9.28 4.89
N ILE A 4 -11.82 8.53 4.44
CA ILE A 4 -10.40 8.83 4.67
C ILE A 4 -10.02 10.29 4.29
N PRO A 5 -10.57 10.90 3.21
CA PRO A 5 -10.30 12.31 2.90
C PRO A 5 -10.82 13.30 3.96
N LYS A 6 -11.79 12.90 4.79
CA LYS A 6 -12.31 13.68 5.92
C LYS A 6 -11.57 13.38 7.23
N GLY A 7 -10.50 12.59 7.18
CA GLY A 7 -9.73 12.18 8.35
C GLY A 7 -10.26 10.96 9.09
N GLU A 8 -11.25 10.24 8.54
CA GLU A 8 -11.73 8.99 9.14
C GLU A 8 -10.63 7.93 9.12
N ARG A 9 -10.54 7.18 10.22
CA ARG A 9 -9.55 6.11 10.40
C ARG A 9 -10.20 4.76 10.15
N PRO A 10 -9.51 3.81 9.50
CA PRO A 10 -10.00 2.45 9.31
C PRO A 10 -10.43 1.81 10.64
N GLN A 11 -11.48 0.99 10.62
CA GLN A 11 -11.80 0.16 11.77
C GLN A 11 -10.67 -0.86 11.95
N LEU A 12 -10.13 -1.02 13.16
CA LEU A 12 -9.03 -1.95 13.40
C LEU A 12 -9.44 -3.42 13.18
N ASP A 13 -10.74 -3.70 13.18
CA ASP A 13 -11.32 -5.02 12.90
C ASP A 13 -11.26 -5.38 11.41
N ASP A 14 -11.14 -4.38 10.53
CA ASP A 14 -10.95 -4.61 9.08
C ASP A 14 -9.55 -5.15 8.77
N ILE A 15 -8.58 -4.88 9.65
CA ILE A 15 -7.21 -5.37 9.53
C ILE A 15 -7.17 -6.81 10.07
N LYS A 16 -7.31 -7.80 9.20
CA LYS A 16 -7.36 -9.23 9.59
C LYS A 16 -5.99 -9.90 9.45
N GLY A 17 -5.83 -11.05 10.10
CA GLY A 17 -4.63 -11.88 10.07
C GLY A 17 -4.12 -12.26 11.45
N ASP A 18 -3.12 -13.13 11.49
CA ASP A 18 -2.49 -13.69 12.68
C ASP A 18 -0.97 -13.45 12.72
N ALA A 19 -0.47 -12.55 11.87
CA ALA A 19 0.94 -12.21 11.81
C ALA A 19 1.47 -11.75 13.18
N ALA A 20 2.63 -12.28 13.56
CA ALA A 20 3.29 -11.90 14.81
C ALA A 20 3.50 -10.38 14.89
N GLY A 21 3.07 -9.76 16.00
CA GLY A 21 3.14 -8.32 16.22
C GLY A 21 1.94 -7.52 15.72
N LEU A 22 0.97 -8.12 15.02
CA LEU A 22 -0.17 -7.39 14.45
C LEU A 22 -0.99 -6.67 15.53
N THR A 23 -1.18 -7.28 16.69
CA THR A 23 -1.90 -6.68 17.83
C THR A 23 -1.21 -5.41 18.32
N GLU A 24 0.11 -5.44 18.48
CA GLU A 24 0.93 -4.31 18.91
C GLU A 24 0.90 -3.20 17.86
N LEU A 25 0.99 -3.55 16.57
CA LEU A 25 0.91 -2.60 15.47
C LEU A 25 -0.45 -1.89 15.43
N LYS A 26 -1.56 -2.62 15.60
CA LYS A 26 -2.90 -2.03 15.71
C LYS A 26 -3.00 -1.08 16.92
N ARG A 27 -2.40 -1.46 18.06
CA ARG A 27 -2.36 -0.60 19.25
C ARG A 27 -1.56 0.67 18.98
N LEU A 28 -0.44 0.59 18.26
CA LEU A 28 0.37 1.74 17.87
C LEU A 28 -0.38 2.67 16.91
N MET A 29 -1.01 2.12 15.85
CA MET A 29 -1.86 2.88 14.94
C MET A 29 -2.91 3.69 15.71
N LYS A 30 -3.56 3.07 16.71
CA LYS A 30 -4.55 3.72 17.56
C LYS A 30 -4.03 4.96 18.29
N ARG A 31 -2.80 4.89 18.82
CA ARG A 31 -2.16 6.01 19.52
C ARG A 31 -1.66 7.09 18.56
N CYS A 32 -1.08 6.69 17.42
CA CYS A 32 -0.58 7.61 16.40
C CYS A 32 -1.65 8.55 15.85
N TRP A 33 -2.90 8.10 15.79
CA TRP A 33 -4.02 8.87 15.27
C TRP A 33 -4.98 9.36 16.35
N ASP A 34 -4.55 9.46 17.61
CA ASP A 34 -5.40 9.98 18.68
C ASP A 34 -5.95 11.37 18.32
N HIS A 35 -7.20 11.62 18.73
CA HIS A 35 -7.88 12.88 18.46
C HIS A 35 -7.18 14.04 19.16
N LYS A 36 -6.61 13.81 20.35
CA LYS A 36 -5.82 14.78 21.11
C LYS A 36 -4.36 14.74 20.64
N PRO A 37 -3.83 15.81 20.03
CA PRO A 37 -2.44 15.83 19.55
C PRO A 37 -1.41 15.49 20.63
N GLU A 38 -1.67 15.90 21.87
CA GLU A 38 -0.77 15.71 23.02
C GLU A 38 -0.69 14.26 23.48
N GLN A 39 -1.66 13.42 23.09
CA GLN A 39 -1.67 11.98 23.39
C GLN A 39 -0.98 11.15 22.30
N ARG A 40 -0.59 11.77 21.18
CA ARG A 40 0.10 11.07 20.11
C ARG A 40 1.54 10.79 20.51
N PRO A 41 2.07 9.59 20.21
CA PRO A 41 3.46 9.27 20.46
C PRO A 41 4.37 10.16 19.60
N ARG A 42 5.55 10.43 20.14
CA ARG A 42 6.64 11.04 19.38
C ARG A 42 7.14 10.06 18.33
N ALA A 43 7.71 10.58 17.25
CA ALA A 43 8.29 9.75 16.19
C ALA A 43 9.31 8.73 16.72
N LEU A 44 10.12 9.11 17.72
CA LEU A 44 11.09 8.22 18.35
C LEU A 44 10.44 7.02 19.06
N GLU A 45 9.29 7.23 19.72
CA GLU A 45 8.53 6.16 20.37
C GLU A 45 7.96 5.21 19.31
N CYS A 46 7.43 5.77 18.22
CA CYS A 46 6.97 4.98 17.08
C CYS A 46 8.08 4.09 16.51
N THR A 47 9.26 4.66 16.24
CA THR A 47 10.43 3.93 15.73
C THR A 47 10.85 2.81 16.68
N THR A 48 10.91 3.10 17.97
CA THR A 48 11.31 2.12 18.99
C THR A 48 10.36 0.92 19.04
N GLU A 49 9.06 1.15 18.88
CA GLU A 49 8.08 0.07 18.82
C GLU A 49 8.10 -0.70 17.50
N THR A 50 8.17 0.00 16.36
CA THR A 50 8.18 -0.64 15.04
C THR A 50 9.48 -1.40 14.76
N GLU A 51 10.59 -1.03 15.40
CA GLU A 51 11.84 -1.78 15.27
C GLU A 51 11.76 -3.18 15.90
N LYS A 52 10.94 -3.36 16.95
CA LYS A 52 10.68 -4.69 17.52
C LYS A 52 9.93 -5.57 16.52
N LEU A 53 8.91 -5.00 15.86
CA LEU A 53 8.17 -5.65 14.78
C LEU A 53 9.08 -6.02 13.60
N PHE A 54 9.93 -5.09 13.18
CA PHE A 54 10.91 -5.33 12.12
C PHE A 54 11.82 -6.51 12.44
N LYS A 55 12.33 -6.61 13.68
CA LYS A 55 13.22 -7.71 14.09
C LYS A 55 12.56 -9.08 13.99
N ILE A 56 11.26 -9.20 14.27
CA ILE A 56 10.50 -10.46 14.14
C ILE A 56 10.49 -10.93 12.68
N HIS A 57 10.26 -10.01 11.74
CA HIS A 57 10.06 -10.32 10.32
C HIS A 57 11.30 -10.12 9.44
N LYS A 58 12.43 -9.67 10.02
CA LYS A 58 13.65 -9.25 9.30
C LYS A 58 14.12 -10.25 8.24
N HIS A 59 14.03 -11.53 8.54
CA HIS A 59 14.50 -12.62 7.67
C HIS A 59 13.62 -12.82 6.43
N ALA A 60 12.35 -12.43 6.46
CA ALA A 60 11.40 -12.64 5.37
C ALA A 60 11.22 -11.40 4.46
N ILE A 61 11.73 -10.23 4.87
CA ILE A 61 11.51 -8.96 4.16
C ILE A 61 12.06 -9.00 2.74
N SER A 62 13.27 -9.53 2.52
CA SER A 62 13.86 -9.59 1.18
C SER A 62 12.99 -10.41 0.21
N ASN A 63 12.45 -11.54 0.68
CA ASN A 63 11.55 -12.36 -0.11
C ASN A 63 10.24 -11.62 -0.41
N ALA A 64 9.65 -10.98 0.60
CA ALA A 64 8.42 -10.18 0.41
C ALA A 64 8.61 -9.03 -0.59
N VAL A 65 9.76 -8.35 -0.55
CA VAL A 65 10.12 -7.31 -1.54
C VAL A 65 10.21 -7.91 -2.93
N TYR A 66 10.90 -9.04 -3.09
CA TYR A 66 11.01 -9.73 -4.38
C TYR A 66 9.65 -10.15 -4.94
N GLU A 67 8.76 -10.73 -4.12
CA GLU A 67 7.41 -11.09 -4.54
C GLU A 67 6.59 -9.89 -5.03
N VAL A 68 6.70 -8.75 -4.36
CA VAL A 68 6.02 -7.52 -4.79
C VAL A 68 6.60 -7.00 -6.11
N LEU A 69 7.93 -7.03 -6.28
CA LEU A 69 8.59 -6.64 -7.53
C LEU A 69 8.08 -7.47 -8.72
N MET A 70 8.06 -8.79 -8.59
CA MET A 70 7.55 -9.68 -9.64
C MET A 70 6.10 -9.37 -10.03
N LYS A 71 5.22 -9.10 -9.03
CA LYS A 71 3.82 -8.72 -9.29
C LYS A 71 3.68 -7.39 -10.01
N LEU A 72 4.57 -6.44 -9.73
CA LEU A 72 4.59 -5.13 -10.40
C LEU A 72 5.07 -5.23 -11.84
N ASP A 73 6.03 -6.10 -12.12
CA ASP A 73 6.54 -6.31 -13.48
C ASP A 73 5.53 -7.05 -14.36
N GLN A 74 4.84 -8.07 -13.84
CA GLN A 74 3.76 -8.76 -14.59
C GLN A 74 2.65 -7.79 -15.04
N LYS A 75 2.28 -6.83 -14.19
CA LYS A 75 1.25 -5.81 -14.53
C LYS A 75 1.68 -4.84 -15.63
N LYS A 76 2.98 -4.64 -15.85
CA LYS A 76 3.47 -3.81 -16.97
C LYS A 76 3.28 -4.53 -18.31
N GLU A 77 3.44 -5.85 -18.33
CA GLU A 77 3.22 -6.67 -19.52
C GLU A 77 1.73 -6.73 -19.88
N ASP A 78 0.85 -6.93 -18.88
CA ASP A 78 -0.61 -6.97 -19.08
C ASP A 78 -1.18 -5.62 -19.58
N GLY A 79 -0.59 -4.49 -19.16
CA GLY A 79 -0.97 -3.16 -19.61
C GLY A 79 -0.54 -2.82 -21.04
N MET A 80 0.44 -3.54 -21.59
CA MET A 80 0.94 -3.35 -22.96
C MET A 80 0.11 -4.14 -23.99
N ALA A 81 -0.51 -5.25 -23.59
CA ALA A 81 -1.36 -6.07 -24.46
C ALA A 81 -2.72 -5.41 -24.81
N ALA A 82 -3.18 -4.44 -24.03
CA ALA A 82 -4.43 -3.72 -24.27
C ALA A 82 -4.31 -2.54 -25.26
N GLY A 83 -3.11 -2.26 -25.77
CA GLY A 83 -2.80 -1.10 -26.63
C GLY A 83 -2.69 -1.39 -28.13
N ALA A 84 -3.26 -2.50 -28.63
CA ALA A 84 -3.27 -2.83 -30.06
C ALA A 84 -4.69 -2.82 -30.61
N GLY A 85 -5.22 -1.61 -30.81
CA GLY A 85 -6.55 -1.42 -31.39
C GLY A 85 -6.80 0.03 -31.76
N ASP A 86 -6.08 0.53 -32.76
CA ASP A 86 -6.73 1.33 -33.80
C ASP A 86 -5.85 1.36 -35.06
N GLN A 87 -6.33 0.65 -36.06
CA GLN A 87 -5.76 0.55 -37.40
C GLN A 87 -6.50 1.53 -38.32
N ILE A 88 -5.72 2.42 -38.96
CA ILE A 88 -5.81 2.98 -40.32
C ILE A 88 -7.10 3.66 -40.80
N ALA A 89 -6.94 4.91 -41.23
CA ALA A 89 -7.56 5.41 -42.45
C ALA A 89 -6.56 6.29 -43.21
N GLU A 90 -5.91 5.71 -44.23
CA GLU A 90 -5.34 6.46 -45.34
C GLU A 90 -6.47 7.23 -46.03
N ALA A 91 -6.31 8.55 -46.18
CA ALA A 91 -7.07 9.31 -47.17
C ALA A 91 -6.10 9.74 -48.28
N SER A 92 -5.82 8.81 -49.19
CA SER A 92 -5.27 9.14 -50.50
C SER A 92 -6.40 9.66 -51.40
N GLY A 93 -6.34 10.97 -51.69
CA GLY A 93 -6.77 11.60 -52.94
C GLY A 93 -8.22 11.47 -53.41
N LEU A 94 -8.88 12.61 -53.59
CA LEU A 94 -9.74 12.83 -54.76
C LEU A 94 -9.74 14.32 -55.15
N TYR A 95 -9.31 14.54 -56.40
CA TYR A 95 -9.42 15.74 -57.20
C TYR A 95 -10.81 16.40 -57.11
N SER A 96 -10.85 17.73 -56.99
CA SER A 96 -11.42 18.68 -57.97
C SER A 96 -11.16 20.11 -57.52
#